data_AF-A0A1Q4YWC2-F1
#
_entry.id   AF-A0A1Q4YWC2-F1
#
_cell.length_a   1.000
_cell.length_b   1.000
_cell.length_c   1.000
_cell.angle_alpha   90.00
_cell.angle_beta   90.00
_cell.angle_gamma   90.00
#
_symmetry.space_group_name_H-M   'P 1'
#
loop_
_entity.id
_entity.type
_entity.pdbx_description
1 polymer ?
#
loop_
_entity_poly.entity_id
_entity_poly.type
_entity_poly.pdbx_seq_one_letter_code
_entity_poly.pdbx_strand_id
1 'polypeptide(L)'
;MAAAGALLTAAAPAVGVVGGAVPPAFTAWPLLAPLALLPTALAAVFLARGQALTAAAALVAPAVFAVGRLLNDLQLLVDPVDAARPELFRSTSLDPPGPAAGLWLLLAGHVLLIAAGALATLGAEPDVRSERARFALPATAGAVAGIGLFTAPFTSTDALIQARGTFDSPTLPMLGGIVLTLAAPALAVLAASATTPEARKGGLLGLAAVLLAAAAPPIASALAVDAIGPAVGPFLVLAAAIALAWPQRAVKDEDGAERDVELPGQRRLHVIAAALGLVAAAAAAAGASTDLLVLPDGSPPPADYAARLLWPAAIATGLLAAALLAKAAVRPAFTVATAAIPLGAAVALDAVFAATKVDVVQPGVGVWFTAASVVAAAAAAITAALAGAVERDEVGTDAGESSLPLIATTLIAVLLAFGAFSLPVLRAPDYVPIGAFGLHVGSFGLLVALIAVVAAAAVALKARPSRGAALLLGAAVVTAVRAWEYPLTAARAAEAAPGPGLWLAAAATVAFIISGALRTAR
;
A
#
# COMPACT_ATOMS: atom_id res chain seq x y z
N MET A 1 -15.57 0.80 24.30
CA MET A 1 -15.34 -0.13 23.18
C MET A 1 -13.87 -0.55 23.09
N ALA A 2 -12.92 0.37 22.87
CA ALA A 2 -11.50 0.03 22.73
C ALA A 2 -10.97 -0.86 23.87
N ALA A 3 -11.19 -0.47 25.14
CA ALA A 3 -10.76 -1.26 26.30
C ALA A 3 -11.34 -2.68 26.33
N ALA A 4 -12.63 -2.83 26.04
CA ALA A 4 -13.26 -4.15 25.94
C ALA A 4 -12.64 -4.97 24.81
N GLY A 5 -12.42 -4.36 23.64
CA GLY A 5 -11.76 -5.00 22.50
C GLY A 5 -10.37 -5.51 22.86
N ALA A 6 -9.55 -4.68 23.51
CA ALA A 6 -8.19 -5.04 23.94
C ALA A 6 -8.17 -6.11 25.04
N LEU A 7 -9.12 -6.10 25.96
CA LEU A 7 -9.24 -7.15 26.99
C LEU A 7 -9.59 -8.51 26.37
N LEU A 8 -10.50 -8.52 25.38
CA LEU A 8 -10.87 -9.75 24.69
C LEU A 8 -9.70 -10.31 23.85
N THR A 9 -8.99 -9.46 23.12
CA THR A 9 -7.80 -9.90 22.37
C THR A 9 -6.65 -10.33 23.29
N ALA A 10 -6.49 -9.72 24.46
CA ALA A 10 -5.51 -10.13 25.46
C ALA A 10 -5.86 -11.47 26.13
N ALA A 11 -7.14 -11.73 26.39
CA ALA A 11 -7.61 -12.97 27.01
C ALA A 11 -7.65 -14.16 26.04
N ALA A 12 -7.86 -13.91 24.75
CA ALA A 12 -8.02 -14.94 23.73
C ALA A 12 -6.92 -16.02 23.73
N PRO A 13 -5.60 -15.69 23.74
CA PRO A 13 -4.54 -16.70 23.79
C PRO A 13 -4.55 -17.55 25.06
N ALA A 14 -4.96 -16.99 26.21
CA ALA A 14 -5.01 -17.72 27.47
C ALA A 14 -6.20 -18.69 27.55
N VAL A 15 -7.30 -18.38 26.86
CA VAL A 15 -8.48 -19.26 26.74
C VAL A 15 -8.25 -20.37 25.71
N GLY A 16 -7.38 -20.14 24.73
CA GLY A 16 -7.09 -21.06 23.63
C GLY A 16 -7.97 -20.79 22.40
N VAL A 17 -7.32 -20.57 21.26
CA VAL A 17 -8.01 -20.19 20.00
C VAL A 17 -8.44 -21.39 19.16
N VAL A 18 -7.81 -22.55 19.36
CA VAL A 18 -8.14 -23.81 18.69
C VAL A 18 -8.46 -24.89 19.72
N GLY A 19 -9.29 -25.86 19.33
CA GLY A 19 -9.75 -26.97 20.17
C GLY A 19 -8.71 -28.08 20.31
N GLY A 20 -9.02 -29.08 21.13
CA GLY A 20 -8.19 -30.29 21.26
C GLY A 20 -6.95 -30.16 22.15
N ALA A 21 -6.88 -29.12 23.00
CA ALA A 21 -5.75 -28.85 23.89
C ALA A 21 -4.40 -28.75 23.18
N VAL A 22 -4.39 -28.23 21.95
CA VAL A 22 -3.17 -27.97 21.18
C VAL A 22 -2.49 -26.72 21.75
N PRO A 23 -1.34 -26.84 22.43
CA PRO A 23 -0.69 -25.70 23.08
C PRO A 23 0.00 -24.78 22.05
N PRO A 24 0.27 -23.51 22.40
CA PRO A 24 1.19 -22.66 21.63
C PRO A 24 2.61 -23.24 21.63
N ALA A 25 3.41 -22.87 20.63
CA ALA A 25 4.80 -23.30 20.53
C ALA A 25 5.65 -22.82 21.72
N PHE A 26 5.24 -21.73 22.37
CA PHE A 26 5.82 -21.19 23.59
C PHE A 26 4.76 -20.43 24.41
N THR A 27 5.02 -20.13 25.68
CA THR A 27 4.07 -19.41 26.53
C THR A 27 3.99 -17.93 26.16
N ALA A 28 3.20 -17.59 25.12
CA ALA A 28 3.18 -16.26 24.52
C ALA A 28 2.23 -15.26 25.21
N TRP A 29 1.25 -15.72 25.99
CA TRP A 29 0.23 -14.84 26.59
C TRP A 29 0.81 -13.67 27.42
N PRO A 30 1.93 -13.80 28.19
CA PRO A 30 2.50 -12.68 28.94
C PRO A 30 3.07 -11.59 28.04
N LEU A 31 3.39 -11.92 26.78
CA LEU A 31 3.81 -10.97 25.75
C LEU A 31 2.60 -10.40 24.99
N LEU A 32 1.65 -11.25 24.60
CA LEU A 32 0.52 -10.84 23.77
C LEU A 32 -0.46 -9.93 24.53
N ALA A 33 -0.72 -10.20 25.81
CA ALA A 33 -1.62 -9.40 26.63
C ALA A 33 -1.19 -7.91 26.73
N PRO A 34 0.05 -7.57 27.14
CA PRO A 34 0.46 -6.16 27.19
C PRO A 34 0.50 -5.51 25.80
N LEU A 35 0.88 -6.23 24.74
CA LEU A 35 0.87 -5.71 23.37
C LEU A 35 -0.55 -5.39 22.88
N ALA A 36 -1.54 -6.22 23.22
CA ALA A 36 -2.95 -5.98 22.92
C ALA A 36 -3.49 -4.76 23.68
N LEU A 37 -3.09 -4.59 24.94
CA LEU A 37 -3.53 -3.48 25.79
C LEU A 37 -2.84 -2.15 25.44
N LEU A 38 -1.61 -2.18 24.94
CA LEU A 38 -0.75 -1.01 24.76
C LEU A 38 -1.42 0.17 24.04
N PRO A 39 -2.06 0.01 22.86
CA PRO A 39 -2.68 1.16 22.17
C PRO A 39 -3.84 1.76 22.98
N THR A 40 -4.63 0.91 23.64
CA THR A 40 -5.76 1.36 24.46
C THR A 40 -5.32 2.00 25.77
N ALA A 41 -4.25 1.50 26.38
CA ALA A 41 -3.64 2.10 27.56
C ALA A 41 -3.07 3.48 27.23
N LEU A 42 -2.39 3.65 26.09
CA LEU A 42 -1.91 4.96 25.62
C LEU A 42 -3.08 5.95 25.44
N ALA A 43 -4.15 5.53 24.76
CA ALA A 43 -5.33 6.37 24.59
C ALA A 43 -5.97 6.74 25.94
N ALA A 44 -6.08 5.77 26.88
CA ALA A 44 -6.62 6.02 28.22
C ALA A 44 -5.75 7.00 29.02
N VAL A 45 -4.42 6.90 28.93
CA VAL A 45 -3.49 7.84 29.57
C VAL A 45 -3.65 9.25 29.02
N PHE A 46 -3.80 9.40 27.69
CA PHE A 46 -4.05 10.72 27.09
C PHE A 46 -5.41 11.29 27.51
N LEU A 47 -6.45 10.45 27.52
CA LEU A 47 -7.77 10.85 27.97
C LEU A 47 -7.77 11.30 29.45
N ALA A 48 -7.09 10.55 30.33
CA ALA A 48 -6.94 10.89 31.74
C ALA A 48 -6.17 12.21 31.95
N ARG A 49 -5.33 12.61 30.99
CA ARG A 49 -4.61 13.90 30.98
C ARG A 49 -5.42 15.03 30.33
N GLY A 50 -6.68 14.81 29.99
CA GLY A 50 -7.53 15.79 29.31
C GLY A 50 -7.23 15.95 27.81
N GLN A 51 -6.35 15.11 27.24
CA GLN A 51 -5.95 15.17 25.83
C GLN A 51 -6.86 14.29 24.96
N ALA A 52 -8.15 14.62 24.90
CA ALA A 52 -9.16 13.83 24.21
C ALA A 52 -8.85 13.62 22.72
N LEU A 53 -8.35 14.66 22.05
CA LEU A 53 -8.01 14.62 20.63
C LEU A 53 -6.77 13.73 20.37
N THR A 54 -5.75 13.79 21.22
CA THR A 54 -4.60 12.86 21.18
C THR A 54 -5.03 11.42 21.43
N ALA A 55 -5.95 11.19 22.38
CA ALA A 55 -6.48 9.88 22.69
C ALA A 55 -7.24 9.28 21.50
N ALA A 56 -8.11 10.07 20.86
CA ALA A 56 -8.85 9.65 19.67
C ALA A 56 -7.91 9.32 18.50
N ALA A 57 -6.95 10.21 18.22
CA ALA A 57 -5.96 9.99 17.15
C ALA A 57 -5.11 8.73 17.38
N ALA A 58 -4.77 8.41 18.63
CA ALA A 58 -4.02 7.20 18.98
C ALA A 58 -4.76 5.89 18.70
N LEU A 59 -6.08 5.91 18.56
CA LEU A 59 -6.89 4.71 18.26
C LEU A 59 -7.09 4.46 16.76
N VAL A 60 -6.80 5.45 15.89
CA VAL A 60 -7.05 5.35 14.45
C VAL A 60 -6.20 4.24 13.81
N ALA A 61 -4.88 4.27 14.01
CA ALA A 61 -3.99 3.26 13.43
C ALA A 61 -4.27 1.84 13.96
N PRO A 62 -4.43 1.61 15.28
CA PRO A 62 -4.85 0.33 15.82
C PRO A 62 -6.15 -0.22 15.22
N ALA A 63 -7.14 0.63 14.98
CA ALA A 63 -8.41 0.21 14.39
C ALA A 63 -8.28 -0.22 12.93
N VAL A 64 -7.49 0.50 12.12
CA VAL A 64 -7.23 0.10 10.72
C VAL A 64 -6.43 -1.21 10.68
N PHE A 65 -5.42 -1.35 11.55
CA PHE A 65 -4.65 -2.60 11.66
C PHE A 65 -5.51 -3.77 12.14
N ALA A 66 -6.53 -3.52 12.97
CA ALA A 66 -7.47 -4.55 13.39
C ALA A 66 -8.27 -5.12 12.21
N VAL A 67 -8.51 -4.37 11.13
CA VAL A 67 -9.13 -4.91 9.89
C VAL A 67 -8.23 -5.96 9.25
N GLY A 68 -6.95 -5.64 9.04
CA GLY A 68 -5.99 -6.59 8.47
C GLY A 68 -5.78 -7.82 9.36
N ARG A 69 -5.67 -7.61 10.68
CA ARG A 69 -5.56 -8.71 11.65
C ARG A 69 -6.81 -9.57 11.74
N LEU A 70 -8.00 -8.99 11.63
CA LEU A 70 -9.25 -9.73 11.58
C LEU A 70 -9.27 -10.69 10.38
N LEU A 71 -8.86 -10.21 9.19
CA LEU A 71 -8.76 -11.07 8.00
C LEU A 71 -7.75 -12.20 8.20
N ASN A 72 -6.58 -11.90 8.78
CA ASN A 72 -5.59 -12.92 9.10
C ASN A 72 -6.13 -13.95 10.11
N ASP A 73 -6.85 -13.51 11.14
CA ASP A 73 -7.38 -14.40 12.19
C ASP A 73 -8.61 -15.19 11.73
N LEU A 74 -9.37 -14.70 10.74
CA LEU A 74 -10.44 -15.47 10.10
C LEU A 74 -9.92 -16.72 9.37
N GLN A 75 -8.65 -16.75 8.99
CA GLN A 75 -8.01 -17.96 8.45
C GLN A 75 -8.10 -19.15 9.41
N LEU A 76 -8.11 -18.89 10.73
CA LEU A 76 -8.25 -19.93 11.75
C LEU A 76 -9.61 -20.65 11.71
N LEU A 77 -10.62 -20.09 11.04
CA LEU A 77 -11.90 -20.76 10.80
C LEU A 77 -11.89 -21.65 9.56
N VAL A 78 -10.98 -21.38 8.62
CA VAL A 78 -10.93 -22.05 7.31
C VAL A 78 -9.90 -23.16 7.34
N ASP A 79 -8.65 -22.80 7.60
CA ASP A 79 -7.54 -23.73 7.77
C ASP A 79 -6.54 -23.13 8.78
N PRO A 80 -6.58 -23.58 10.05
CA PRO A 80 -5.67 -23.10 11.07
C PRO A 80 -4.20 -23.31 10.69
N VAL A 81 -3.85 -24.44 10.08
CA VAL A 81 -2.44 -24.81 9.79
C VAL A 81 -1.76 -23.73 8.93
N ASP A 82 -2.53 -23.11 8.06
CA ASP A 82 -2.10 -22.06 7.15
C ASP A 82 -2.02 -20.64 7.78
N ALA A 83 -2.46 -20.44 9.02
CA ALA A 83 -2.47 -19.12 9.67
C ALA A 83 -1.09 -18.66 10.19
N ALA A 84 -0.11 -19.58 10.31
CA ALA A 84 1.27 -19.30 10.72
C ALA A 84 1.40 -18.53 12.06
N ARG A 85 0.67 -18.96 13.10
CA ARG A 85 0.63 -18.32 14.44
C ARG A 85 1.18 -19.22 15.56
N PRO A 86 2.51 -19.48 15.58
CA PRO A 86 3.14 -20.33 16.61
C PRO A 86 2.92 -19.80 18.03
N GLU A 87 2.70 -18.50 18.19
CA GLU A 87 2.38 -17.87 19.48
C GLU A 87 0.97 -18.18 19.98
N LEU A 88 0.06 -18.68 19.11
CA LEU A 88 -1.31 -19.03 19.47
C LEU A 88 -1.52 -20.53 19.62
N PHE A 89 -0.94 -21.33 18.72
CA PHE A 89 -0.98 -22.79 18.77
C PHE A 89 0.13 -23.38 17.88
N ARG A 90 0.51 -24.64 18.10
CA ARG A 90 1.39 -25.41 17.20
C ARG A 90 0.75 -26.75 16.88
N SER A 91 0.37 -26.97 15.62
CA SER A 91 -0.17 -28.27 15.23
C SER A 91 0.90 -29.36 15.36
N THR A 92 0.51 -30.53 15.85
CA THR A 92 1.33 -31.74 15.89
C THR A 92 0.79 -32.83 14.97
N SER A 93 -0.29 -32.54 14.23
CA SER A 93 -0.94 -33.49 13.33
C SER A 93 -1.45 -32.79 12.06
N LEU A 94 -1.76 -33.58 11.04
CA LEU A 94 -2.40 -33.08 9.81
C LEU A 94 -3.93 -32.95 9.96
N ASP A 95 -4.50 -33.39 11.08
CA ASP A 95 -5.92 -33.20 11.38
C ASP A 95 -6.13 -31.75 11.86
N PRO A 96 -6.87 -30.90 11.11
CA PRO A 96 -6.97 -29.49 11.42
C PRO A 96 -7.79 -29.28 12.70
N PRO A 97 -7.25 -28.56 13.70
CA PRO A 97 -7.97 -28.36 14.95
C PRO A 97 -9.16 -27.42 14.74
N GLY A 98 -10.32 -27.78 15.30
CA GLY A 98 -11.51 -26.93 15.22
C GLY A 98 -11.34 -25.61 16.00
N PRO A 99 -12.18 -24.59 15.75
CA PRO A 99 -12.14 -23.33 16.48
C PRO A 99 -12.56 -23.48 17.94
N ALA A 100 -11.93 -22.72 18.85
CA ALA A 100 -12.29 -22.68 20.28
C ALA A 100 -12.77 -21.30 20.73
N ALA A 101 -13.19 -21.20 22.00
CA ALA A 101 -13.74 -19.98 22.58
C ALA A 101 -12.81 -18.76 22.44
N GLY A 102 -11.48 -18.96 22.55
CA GLY A 102 -10.51 -17.88 22.41
C GLY A 102 -10.52 -17.22 21.03
N LEU A 103 -10.84 -17.96 19.96
CA LEU A 103 -10.95 -17.37 18.62
C LEU A 103 -12.10 -16.37 18.55
N TRP A 104 -13.25 -16.70 19.12
CA TRP A 104 -14.40 -15.79 19.15
C TRP A 104 -14.10 -14.52 19.95
N LEU A 105 -13.36 -14.65 21.06
CA LEU A 105 -12.88 -13.49 21.82
C LEU A 105 -11.94 -12.62 20.98
N LEU A 106 -11.02 -13.24 20.23
CA LEU A 106 -10.08 -12.54 19.35
C LEU A 106 -10.82 -11.75 18.25
N LEU A 107 -11.74 -12.40 17.54
CA LEU A 107 -12.54 -11.78 16.47
C LEU A 107 -13.42 -10.66 17.01
N ALA A 108 -14.14 -10.89 18.11
CA ALA A 108 -14.95 -9.86 18.77
C ALA A 108 -14.10 -8.68 19.25
N GLY A 109 -12.89 -8.96 19.73
CA GLY A 109 -11.91 -7.97 20.12
C GLY A 109 -11.52 -7.02 18.98
N HIS A 110 -11.22 -7.56 17.80
CA HIS A 110 -10.93 -6.75 16.60
C HIS A 110 -12.13 -5.92 16.17
N VAL A 111 -13.33 -6.50 16.13
CA VAL A 111 -14.56 -5.78 15.76
C VAL A 111 -14.81 -4.58 16.68
N LEU A 112 -14.65 -4.75 17.99
CA LEU A 112 -14.81 -3.66 18.95
C LEU A 112 -13.73 -2.59 18.82
N LEU A 113 -12.50 -2.97 18.45
CA LEU A 113 -11.42 -2.02 18.19
C LEU A 113 -11.67 -1.21 16.91
N ILE A 114 -12.15 -1.86 15.84
CA ILE A 114 -12.58 -1.19 14.60
C ILE A 114 -13.69 -0.18 14.90
N ALA A 115 -14.73 -0.60 15.62
CA ALA A 115 -15.84 0.28 16.01
C ALA A 115 -15.35 1.46 16.85
N ALA A 116 -14.41 1.24 17.78
CA ALA A 116 -13.84 2.30 18.60
C ALA A 116 -13.06 3.33 17.76
N GLY A 117 -12.28 2.89 16.78
CA GLY A 117 -11.58 3.81 15.86
C GLY A 117 -12.52 4.60 14.98
N ALA A 118 -13.57 3.97 14.45
CA ALA A 118 -14.60 4.67 13.67
C ALA A 118 -15.27 5.78 14.49
N LEU A 119 -15.65 5.48 15.74
CA LEU A 119 -16.20 6.50 16.67
C LEU A 119 -15.18 7.60 16.98
N ALA A 120 -13.91 7.26 17.14
CA ALA A 120 -12.84 8.25 17.38
C ALA A 120 -12.67 9.22 16.20
N THR A 121 -12.90 8.78 14.95
CA THR A 121 -12.82 9.65 13.77
C THR A 121 -14.03 10.56 13.56
N LEU A 122 -15.23 10.16 14.03
CA LEU A 122 -16.47 10.93 13.84
C LEU A 122 -16.56 12.17 14.73
N GLY A 123 -15.78 12.24 15.82
CA GLY A 123 -15.81 13.35 16.78
C GLY A 123 -14.79 14.46 16.52
N ALA A 124 -14.02 14.41 15.43
CA ALA A 124 -12.96 15.38 15.15
C ALA A 124 -13.49 16.53 14.28
N GLU A 125 -13.61 17.73 14.86
CA GLU A 125 -13.82 18.95 14.07
C GLU A 125 -12.50 19.38 13.39
N PRO A 126 -12.55 19.81 12.11
CA PRO A 126 -11.37 20.28 11.41
C PRO A 126 -10.97 21.66 11.93
N ASP A 127 -9.91 21.73 12.74
CA ASP A 127 -9.31 23.01 13.14
C ASP A 127 -8.38 23.55 12.03
N VAL A 128 -8.46 24.86 11.79
CA VAL A 128 -7.95 25.56 10.59
C VAL A 128 -6.51 26.06 10.78
N ARG A 129 -5.89 25.83 11.95
CA ARG A 129 -4.49 26.22 12.17
C ARG A 129 -3.53 25.08 11.81
N SER A 130 -2.74 25.33 10.77
CA SER A 130 -1.67 24.45 10.29
C SER A 130 -0.34 24.86 10.91
N GLU A 131 0.22 24.03 11.80
CA GLU A 131 1.65 24.07 12.12
C GLU A 131 2.42 23.13 11.18
N ARG A 132 3.46 23.64 10.51
CA ARG A 132 4.32 22.87 9.59
C ARG A 132 4.86 21.60 10.25
N ALA A 133 4.46 20.43 9.74
CA ALA A 133 4.89 19.14 10.24
C ALA A 133 6.21 18.67 9.62
N ARG A 134 7.01 17.91 10.37
CA ARG A 134 8.12 17.13 9.81
C ARG A 134 7.58 15.83 9.22
N PHE A 135 7.52 15.75 7.90
CA PHE A 135 6.98 14.58 7.18
C PHE A 135 7.98 13.48 6.89
N ALA A 136 9.27 13.84 6.76
CA ALA A 136 10.29 12.93 6.23
C ALA A 136 10.43 11.65 7.06
N LEU A 137 10.57 11.77 8.39
CA LEU A 137 10.78 10.62 9.26
C LEU A 137 9.53 9.74 9.41
N PRO A 138 8.32 10.26 9.65
CA PRO A 138 7.12 9.42 9.66
C PRO A 138 6.89 8.71 8.34
N ALA A 139 7.06 9.39 7.21
CA ALA A 139 6.88 8.80 5.90
C ALA A 139 7.87 7.67 5.61
N THR A 140 9.16 7.89 5.89
CA THR A 140 10.19 6.85 5.71
C THR A 140 9.96 5.68 6.65
N ALA A 141 9.64 5.93 7.92
CA ALA A 141 9.31 4.89 8.88
C ALA A 141 8.07 4.08 8.43
N GLY A 142 7.02 4.75 7.96
CA GLY A 142 5.82 4.09 7.43
C GLY A 142 6.12 3.22 6.19
N ALA A 143 6.97 3.70 5.28
CA ALA A 143 7.39 2.91 4.11
C ALA A 143 8.24 1.69 4.52
N VAL A 144 9.19 1.86 5.44
CA VAL A 144 10.00 0.77 5.99
C VAL A 144 9.13 -0.27 6.71
N ALA A 145 8.14 0.18 7.50
CA ALA A 145 7.15 -0.70 8.11
C ALA A 145 6.34 -1.48 7.06
N GLY A 146 5.88 -0.81 5.99
CA GLY A 146 5.17 -1.46 4.89
C GLY A 146 5.99 -2.58 4.24
N ILE A 147 7.27 -2.31 3.94
CA ILE A 147 8.21 -3.33 3.41
C ILE A 147 8.36 -4.49 4.39
N GLY A 148 8.54 -4.20 5.69
CA GLY A 148 8.69 -5.25 6.70
C GLY A 148 7.44 -6.12 6.88
N LEU A 149 6.25 -5.50 6.83
CA LEU A 149 4.96 -6.21 6.91
C LEU A 149 4.65 -7.04 5.66
N PHE A 150 5.24 -6.67 4.52
CA PHE A 150 5.04 -7.40 3.27
C PHE A 150 5.80 -8.74 3.23
N THR A 151 6.98 -8.78 3.84
CA THR A 151 7.84 -9.97 3.91
C THR A 151 7.34 -11.02 4.90
N ALA A 152 7.83 -12.26 4.78
CA ALA A 152 7.53 -13.32 5.73
C ALA A 152 7.91 -12.93 7.18
N PRO A 153 7.10 -13.29 8.19
CA PRO A 153 7.32 -12.89 9.58
C PRO A 153 8.52 -13.60 10.22
N PHE A 154 8.87 -14.80 9.78
CA PHE A 154 10.01 -15.59 10.26
C PHE A 154 10.42 -16.57 9.17
N THR A 155 11.49 -17.35 9.38
CA THR A 155 11.79 -18.54 8.59
C THR A 155 11.43 -19.78 9.40
N SER A 156 11.07 -20.90 8.75
CA SER A 156 10.79 -22.13 9.48
C SER A 156 11.31 -23.37 8.77
N THR A 157 11.81 -24.33 9.55
CA THR A 157 12.17 -25.67 9.11
C THR A 157 11.10 -26.72 9.47
N ASP A 158 10.02 -26.31 10.15
CA ASP A 158 8.89 -27.16 10.52
C ASP A 158 7.79 -27.07 9.47
N ALA A 159 7.44 -28.20 8.84
CA ALA A 159 6.41 -28.27 7.81
C ALA A 159 5.00 -27.87 8.32
N LEU A 160 4.77 -27.94 9.63
CA LEU A 160 3.50 -27.56 10.26
C LEU A 160 3.44 -26.07 10.64
N ILE A 161 4.54 -25.31 10.46
CA ILE A 161 4.60 -23.87 10.72
C ILE A 161 5.06 -23.17 9.45
N GLN A 162 4.11 -22.83 8.59
CA GLN A 162 4.45 -22.30 7.27
C GLN A 162 4.80 -20.81 7.31
N ALA A 163 6.08 -20.50 7.13
CA ALA A 163 6.58 -19.15 7.00
C ALA A 163 6.28 -18.57 5.61
N ARG A 164 5.13 -17.92 5.44
CA ARG A 164 4.71 -17.31 4.16
C ARG A 164 4.75 -15.79 4.22
N GLY A 165 5.18 -15.17 3.11
CA GLY A 165 5.02 -13.73 2.88
C GLY A 165 3.59 -13.38 2.50
N THR A 166 3.31 -12.09 2.29
CA THR A 166 1.94 -11.63 2.00
C THR A 166 1.36 -12.29 0.75
N PHE A 167 2.10 -12.39 -0.36
CA PHE A 167 1.60 -13.00 -1.60
C PHE A 167 1.68 -14.52 -1.65
N ASP A 168 2.51 -15.13 -0.80
CA ASP A 168 2.62 -16.58 -0.71
C ASP A 168 1.53 -17.18 0.20
N SER A 169 0.78 -16.33 0.89
CA SER A 169 -0.26 -16.72 1.85
C SER A 169 -1.61 -17.04 1.19
N PRO A 170 -2.50 -17.79 1.87
CA PRO A 170 -3.87 -17.98 1.41
C PRO A 170 -4.61 -16.65 1.30
N THR A 171 -5.77 -16.66 0.63
CA THR A 171 -6.50 -15.45 0.24
C THR A 171 -6.81 -14.52 1.42
N LEU A 172 -7.26 -15.04 2.56
CA LEU A 172 -7.62 -14.22 3.72
C LEU A 172 -6.40 -13.53 4.34
N PRO A 173 -5.31 -14.24 4.71
CA PRO A 173 -4.09 -13.58 5.18
C PRO A 173 -3.39 -12.72 4.12
N MET A 174 -3.50 -13.05 2.83
CA MET A 174 -2.97 -12.20 1.75
C MET A 174 -3.68 -10.84 1.74
N LEU A 175 -5.02 -10.83 1.77
CA LEU A 175 -5.79 -9.59 1.83
C LEU A 175 -5.50 -8.80 3.10
N GLY A 176 -5.43 -9.48 4.25
CA GLY A 176 -5.05 -8.85 5.51
C GLY A 176 -3.65 -8.25 5.48
N GLY A 177 -2.66 -8.98 4.96
CA GLY A 177 -1.29 -8.51 4.76
C GLY A 177 -1.22 -7.28 3.84
N ILE A 178 -1.92 -7.28 2.71
CA ILE A 178 -2.00 -6.12 1.80
C ILE A 178 -2.56 -4.90 2.53
N VAL A 179 -3.64 -5.08 3.31
CA VAL A 179 -4.22 -4.00 4.12
C VAL A 179 -3.18 -3.44 5.09
N LEU A 180 -2.45 -4.29 5.82
CA LEU A 180 -1.42 -3.86 6.77
C LEU A 180 -0.25 -3.15 6.10
N THR A 181 0.27 -3.71 4.99
CA THR A 181 1.38 -3.16 4.20
C THR A 181 1.06 -1.76 3.66
N LEU A 182 -0.17 -1.54 3.18
CA LEU A 182 -0.59 -0.23 2.66
C LEU A 182 -0.99 0.74 3.77
N ALA A 183 -1.58 0.23 4.87
CA ALA A 183 -2.01 1.05 5.99
C ALA A 183 -0.83 1.72 6.70
N ALA A 184 0.30 1.02 6.89
CA ALA A 184 1.46 1.57 7.59
C ALA A 184 1.98 2.90 7.00
N PRO A 185 2.35 3.01 5.70
CA PRO A 185 2.79 4.26 5.11
C PRO A 185 1.66 5.30 5.05
N ALA A 186 0.44 4.90 4.70
CA ALA A 186 -0.69 5.82 4.60
C ALA A 186 -0.99 6.49 5.96
N LEU A 187 -1.07 5.72 7.04
CA LEU A 187 -1.33 6.21 8.39
C LEU A 187 -0.17 7.03 8.94
N ALA A 188 1.08 6.69 8.61
CA ALA A 188 2.22 7.49 9.03
C ALA A 188 2.20 8.89 8.40
N VAL A 189 1.85 8.97 7.12
CA VAL A 189 1.66 10.24 6.41
C VAL A 189 0.47 11.01 6.96
N LEU A 190 -0.70 10.36 7.11
CA LEU A 190 -1.91 11.01 7.65
C LEU A 190 -1.70 11.53 9.07
N ALA A 191 -1.06 10.74 9.94
CA ALA A 191 -0.73 11.17 11.30
C ALA A 191 0.26 12.35 11.30
N ALA A 192 1.27 12.32 10.43
CA ALA A 192 2.20 13.44 10.28
C ALA A 192 1.49 14.70 9.76
N SER A 193 0.53 14.56 8.85
CA SER A 193 -0.31 15.63 8.26
C SER A 193 -1.40 16.16 9.18
N ALA A 194 -1.51 15.68 10.42
CA ALA A 194 -2.45 16.25 11.37
C ALA A 194 -2.13 17.73 11.64
N THR A 195 -3.17 18.56 11.62
CA THR A 195 -3.10 20.02 11.79
C THR A 195 -2.71 20.42 13.21
N THR A 196 -3.10 19.63 14.21
CA THR A 196 -2.74 19.86 15.61
C THR A 196 -1.58 18.96 16.08
N PRO A 197 -0.68 19.48 16.93
CA PRO A 197 0.42 18.67 17.50
C PRO A 197 -0.12 17.51 18.35
N GLU A 198 -1.31 17.68 18.93
CA GLU A 198 -2.02 16.69 19.72
C GLU A 198 -2.48 15.49 18.90
N ALA A 199 -3.12 15.70 17.74
CA ALA A 199 -3.50 14.61 16.84
C ALA A 199 -2.27 13.95 16.24
N ARG A 200 -1.26 14.74 15.85
CA ARG A 200 0.00 14.23 15.29
C ARG A 200 0.68 13.28 16.27
N LYS A 201 0.87 13.73 17.51
CA LYS A 201 1.46 12.92 18.59
C LYS A 201 0.65 11.66 18.85
N GLY A 202 -0.68 11.78 18.94
CA GLY A 202 -1.58 10.65 19.17
C GLY A 202 -1.47 9.62 18.05
N GLY A 203 -1.65 10.05 16.80
CA GLY A 203 -1.60 9.19 15.62
C GLY A 203 -0.26 8.47 15.44
N LEU A 204 0.87 9.18 15.62
CA LEU A 204 2.20 8.58 15.50
C LEU A 204 2.50 7.57 16.61
N LEU A 205 2.15 7.88 17.86
CA LEU A 205 2.33 6.95 18.98
C LEU A 205 1.38 5.74 18.90
N GLY A 206 0.14 5.95 18.43
CA GLY A 206 -0.81 4.88 18.16
C GLY A 206 -0.31 3.94 17.07
N LEU A 207 0.25 4.49 15.98
CA LEU A 207 0.87 3.70 14.91
C LEU A 207 2.11 2.95 15.41
N ALA A 208 2.99 3.60 16.17
CA ALA A 208 4.16 2.96 16.77
C ALA A 208 3.76 1.78 17.68
N ALA A 209 2.74 1.96 18.50
CA ALA A 209 2.24 0.90 19.40
C ALA A 209 1.70 -0.31 18.64
N VAL A 210 0.93 -0.11 17.56
CA VAL A 210 0.38 -1.24 16.79
C VAL A 210 1.45 -1.94 15.95
N LEU A 211 2.44 -1.21 15.42
CA LEU A 211 3.59 -1.78 14.72
C LEU A 211 4.47 -2.60 15.67
N LEU A 212 4.70 -2.12 16.89
CA LEU A 212 5.38 -2.91 17.93
C LEU A 212 4.63 -4.21 18.22
N ALA A 213 3.30 -4.15 18.34
CA ALA A 213 2.45 -5.33 18.51
C ALA A 213 2.46 -6.28 17.30
N ALA A 214 2.82 -5.79 16.10
CA ALA A 214 2.97 -6.63 14.90
C ALA A 214 4.35 -7.27 14.81
N ALA A 215 5.41 -6.56 15.22
CA ALA A 215 6.79 -7.02 15.13
C ALA A 215 7.19 -7.99 16.25
N ALA A 216 6.70 -7.77 17.47
CA ALA A 216 7.17 -8.50 18.64
C ALA A 216 6.86 -10.01 18.64
N PRO A 217 5.65 -10.48 18.26
CA PRO A 217 5.36 -11.93 18.29
C PRO A 217 6.24 -12.78 17.36
N PRO A 218 6.50 -12.38 16.08
CA PRO A 218 7.43 -13.11 15.23
C PRO A 218 8.87 -13.14 15.76
N ILE A 219 9.37 -12.03 16.33
CA ILE A 219 10.71 -11.96 16.93
C ILE A 219 10.78 -12.91 18.13
N ALA A 220 9.77 -12.91 19.00
CA ALA A 220 9.72 -13.82 20.14
C ALA A 220 9.65 -15.29 19.70
N SER A 221 8.90 -15.59 18.62
CA SER A 221 8.81 -16.94 18.06
C SER A 221 10.17 -17.44 17.57
N ALA A 222 10.93 -16.60 16.86
CA ALA A 222 12.28 -16.92 16.39
C ALA A 222 13.31 -17.09 17.52
N LEU A 223 13.04 -16.54 18.72
CA LEU A 223 13.92 -16.68 19.89
C LEU A 223 13.52 -17.86 20.79
N ALA A 224 12.23 -18.23 20.79
CA ALA A 224 11.68 -19.22 21.72
C ALA A 224 11.48 -20.61 21.11
N VAL A 225 11.49 -20.74 19.77
CA VAL A 225 11.18 -22.00 19.08
C VAL A 225 12.34 -22.38 18.16
N ASP A 226 12.99 -23.51 18.45
CA ASP A 226 14.21 -23.96 17.75
C ASP A 226 14.03 -24.15 16.23
N ALA A 227 12.81 -24.46 15.77
CA ALA A 227 12.49 -24.66 14.36
C ALA A 227 12.13 -23.36 13.60
N ILE A 228 12.15 -22.21 14.29
CA ILE A 228 11.81 -20.90 13.73
C ILE A 228 13.04 -20.00 13.77
N GLY A 229 13.44 -19.48 12.61
CA GLY A 229 14.56 -18.55 12.48
C GLY A 229 14.10 -17.10 12.29
N PRO A 230 15.01 -16.12 12.52
CA PRO A 230 14.70 -14.71 12.32
C PRO A 230 14.53 -14.37 10.83
N ALA A 231 13.53 -13.53 10.52
CA ALA A 231 13.38 -12.89 9.22
C ALA A 231 13.61 -11.38 9.34
N VAL A 232 13.99 -10.73 8.24
CA VAL A 232 14.30 -9.28 8.22
C VAL A 232 13.05 -8.42 8.50
N GLY A 233 11.86 -8.90 8.08
CA GLY A 233 10.61 -8.16 8.14
C GLY A 233 10.27 -7.54 9.50
N PRO A 234 10.11 -8.34 10.56
CA PRO A 234 9.80 -7.84 11.89
C PRO A 234 10.80 -6.82 12.44
N PHE A 235 12.10 -6.94 12.11
CA PHE A 235 13.10 -5.96 12.55
C PHE A 235 12.94 -4.61 11.85
N LEU A 236 12.55 -4.59 10.57
CA LEU A 236 12.19 -3.35 9.86
C LEU A 236 10.95 -2.70 10.49
N VAL A 237 9.93 -3.49 10.81
CA VAL A 237 8.71 -3.01 11.48
C VAL A 237 9.03 -2.45 12.87
N LEU A 238 9.90 -3.12 13.63
CA LEU A 238 10.36 -2.66 14.94
C LEU A 238 11.15 -1.35 14.84
N ALA A 239 12.09 -1.24 13.89
CA ALA A 239 12.86 -0.02 13.65
C ALA A 239 11.94 1.16 13.29
N ALA A 240 10.93 0.92 12.47
CA ALA A 240 9.91 1.92 12.14
C ALA A 240 9.07 2.33 13.36
N ALA A 241 8.65 1.38 14.20
CA ALA A 241 7.92 1.66 15.44
C ALA A 241 8.75 2.55 16.38
N ILE A 242 10.04 2.25 16.56
CA ILE A 242 10.97 3.06 17.37
C ILE A 242 11.12 4.46 16.79
N ALA A 243 11.30 4.58 15.47
CA ALA A 243 11.41 5.88 14.81
C ALA A 243 10.16 6.74 15.01
N LEU A 244 8.96 6.15 14.86
CA LEU A 244 7.69 6.85 15.05
C LEU A 244 7.42 7.24 16.51
N ALA A 245 7.89 6.44 17.47
CA ALA A 245 7.80 6.75 18.89
C ALA A 245 8.79 7.83 19.34
N TRP A 246 9.84 8.09 18.55
CA TRP A 246 10.87 9.06 18.90
C TRP A 246 10.29 10.48 18.94
N PRO A 247 10.58 11.28 19.99
CA PRO A 247 10.01 12.61 20.13
C PRO A 247 10.40 13.50 18.94
N GLN A 248 9.40 13.83 18.13
CA GLN A 248 9.54 14.77 17.03
C GLN A 248 9.56 16.19 17.62
N ARG A 249 10.75 16.76 17.83
CA ARG A 249 10.86 18.16 18.24
C ARG A 249 10.26 19.06 17.16
N ALA A 250 9.19 19.78 17.50
CA ALA A 250 8.70 20.90 16.71
C ALA A 250 9.81 21.96 16.63
N VAL A 251 10.08 22.48 15.43
CA VAL A 251 10.91 23.68 15.30
C VAL A 251 10.00 24.84 15.66
N LYS A 252 10.40 25.62 16.67
CA LYS A 252 9.75 26.89 16.98
C LYS A 252 10.26 27.89 15.93
N ASP A 253 9.38 28.41 15.08
CA ASP A 253 9.77 29.48 14.15
C ASP A 253 10.02 30.74 14.97
N GLU A 254 11.21 31.30 14.85
CA GLU A 254 11.48 32.71 15.18
C GLU A 254 11.07 33.53 13.95
N ASP A 255 10.16 34.49 14.19
CA ASP A 255 9.62 35.50 13.28
C ASP A 255 10.22 35.55 11.87
N GLY A 256 9.51 34.97 10.90
CA GLY A 256 9.85 35.00 9.48
C GLY A 256 8.74 35.61 8.65
N ALA A 257 8.92 36.86 8.23
CA ALA A 257 7.99 37.63 7.39
C ALA A 257 7.56 36.90 6.11
N GLU A 258 6.28 37.08 5.75
CA GLU A 258 5.66 36.73 4.47
C GLU A 258 6.54 37.14 3.28
N ARG A 259 7.29 36.19 2.74
CA ARG A 259 7.78 36.20 1.36
C ARG A 259 7.63 34.79 0.79
N ASP A 260 7.06 34.71 -0.42
CA ASP A 260 7.05 33.54 -1.29
C ASP A 260 8.48 33.08 -1.59
N VAL A 261 9.08 32.36 -0.64
CA VAL A 261 10.40 31.72 -0.77
C VAL A 261 10.18 30.23 -0.69
N GLU A 262 10.28 29.54 -1.83
CA GLU A 262 10.32 28.08 -1.89
C GLU A 262 11.36 27.55 -0.89
N LEU A 263 10.90 26.83 0.13
CA LEU A 263 11.81 26.37 1.17
C LEU A 263 12.78 25.31 0.58
N PRO A 264 14.05 25.30 1.04
CA PRO A 264 15.04 24.29 0.63
C PRO A 264 14.57 22.84 0.79
N GLY A 265 13.64 22.58 1.72
CA GLY A 265 13.06 21.25 1.97
C GLY A 265 12.11 20.75 0.89
N GLN A 266 11.32 21.64 0.27
CA GLN A 266 10.37 21.26 -0.78
C GLN A 266 11.09 20.85 -2.06
N ARG A 267 12.10 21.64 -2.47
CA ARG A 267 12.97 21.30 -3.60
C ARG A 267 13.67 19.95 -3.38
N ARG A 268 14.10 19.64 -2.14
CA ARG A 268 14.66 18.33 -1.80
C ARG A 268 13.65 17.20 -1.99
N LEU A 269 12.39 17.38 -1.59
CA LEU A 269 11.35 16.37 -1.82
C LEU A 269 11.07 16.13 -3.30
N HIS A 270 11.04 17.17 -4.14
CA HIS A 270 10.91 17.00 -5.59
C HIS A 270 12.10 16.26 -6.18
N VAL A 271 13.33 16.60 -5.76
CA VAL A 271 14.55 15.91 -6.22
C VAL A 271 14.56 14.44 -5.78
N ILE A 272 14.18 14.13 -4.53
CA ILE A 272 14.10 12.75 -4.05
C ILE A 272 13.03 11.97 -4.81
N ALA A 273 11.83 12.55 -4.98
CA ALA A 273 10.75 11.91 -5.74
C ALA A 273 11.15 11.64 -7.19
N ALA A 274 11.81 12.60 -7.84
CA ALA A 274 12.32 12.45 -9.19
C ALA A 274 13.45 11.41 -9.27
N ALA A 275 14.40 11.41 -8.34
CA ALA A 275 15.47 10.42 -8.30
C ALA A 275 14.92 9.00 -8.13
N LEU A 276 13.97 8.80 -7.21
CA LEU A 276 13.27 7.53 -7.03
C LEU A 276 12.48 7.14 -8.28
N GLY A 277 11.84 8.10 -8.95
CA GLY A 277 11.15 7.88 -10.23
C GLY A 277 12.08 7.45 -11.35
N LEU A 278 13.27 8.04 -11.44
CA LEU A 278 14.31 7.64 -12.40
C LEU A 278 14.84 6.24 -12.09
N VAL A 279 15.05 5.91 -10.81
CA VAL A 279 15.42 4.55 -10.38
C VAL A 279 14.32 3.55 -10.75
N ALA A 280 13.05 3.89 -10.50
CA ALA A 280 11.91 3.06 -10.89
C ALA A 280 11.85 2.83 -12.39
N ALA A 281 12.03 3.89 -13.19
CA ALA A 281 12.07 3.81 -14.65
C ALA A 281 13.24 2.95 -15.14
N ALA A 282 14.44 3.15 -14.59
CA ALA A 282 15.62 2.36 -14.96
C ALA A 282 15.46 0.88 -14.60
N ALA A 283 14.94 0.58 -13.41
CA ALA A 283 14.65 -0.78 -12.97
C ALA A 283 13.56 -1.43 -13.83
N ALA A 284 12.51 -0.70 -14.22
CA ALA A 284 11.48 -1.21 -15.13
C ALA A 284 12.04 -1.48 -16.53
N ALA A 285 12.89 -0.60 -17.06
CA ALA A 285 13.59 -0.84 -18.34
C ALA A 285 14.53 -2.05 -18.26
N ALA A 286 15.27 -2.22 -17.15
CA ALA A 286 16.11 -3.39 -16.92
C ALA A 286 15.27 -4.67 -16.86
N GLY A 287 14.16 -4.66 -16.11
CA GLY A 287 13.21 -5.77 -16.05
C GLY A 287 12.58 -6.10 -17.41
N ALA A 288 12.34 -5.10 -18.26
CA ALA A 288 11.84 -5.28 -19.62
C ALA A 288 12.90 -5.81 -20.61
N SER A 289 14.18 -5.71 -20.27
CA SER A 289 15.32 -6.05 -21.14
C SER A 289 16.06 -7.31 -20.69
N THR A 290 15.62 -7.93 -19.60
CA THR A 290 16.24 -9.12 -19.01
C THR A 290 15.21 -10.22 -18.91
N ASP A 291 15.69 -11.46 -18.94
CA ASP A 291 14.80 -12.63 -18.92
C ASP A 291 14.06 -12.70 -17.58
N LEU A 292 12.74 -12.84 -17.65
CA LEU A 292 11.90 -13.05 -16.48
C LEU A 292 11.90 -14.51 -16.03
N LEU A 293 12.21 -15.44 -16.94
CA LEU A 293 12.19 -16.87 -16.71
C LEU A 293 13.49 -17.52 -17.19
N VAL A 294 14.00 -18.45 -16.39
CA VAL A 294 15.10 -19.34 -16.74
C VAL A 294 14.54 -20.74 -16.92
N LEU A 295 14.81 -21.34 -18.08
CA LEU A 295 14.39 -22.69 -18.44
C LEU A 295 15.59 -23.65 -18.45
N PRO A 296 15.35 -24.96 -18.34
CA PRO A 296 16.40 -25.96 -18.48
C PRO A 296 17.04 -25.94 -19.88
N ASP A 297 18.32 -26.27 -19.91
CA ASP A 297 19.15 -26.25 -21.11
C ASP A 297 18.51 -27.03 -22.29
N GLY A 298 18.50 -26.41 -23.47
CA GLY A 298 17.92 -26.99 -24.70
C GLY A 298 16.47 -26.59 -24.98
N SER A 299 15.82 -25.85 -24.08
CA SER A 299 14.49 -25.26 -24.34
C SER A 299 14.62 -23.89 -25.03
N PRO A 300 13.81 -23.58 -26.05
CA PRO A 300 13.81 -22.25 -26.65
C PRO A 300 13.37 -21.20 -25.62
N PRO A 301 14.02 -20.02 -25.56
CA PRO A 301 13.63 -18.97 -24.64
C PRO A 301 12.23 -18.45 -24.99
N PRO A 302 11.34 -18.29 -24.00
CA PRO A 302 9.99 -17.81 -24.21
C PRO A 302 10.04 -16.33 -24.54
N ALA A 303 9.19 -15.90 -25.46
CA ALA A 303 9.03 -14.48 -25.71
C ALA A 303 8.22 -13.85 -24.55
N ASP A 304 8.89 -13.01 -23.76
CA ASP A 304 8.28 -12.33 -22.60
C ASP A 304 7.39 -11.13 -23.03
N TYR A 305 6.25 -11.44 -23.65
CA TYR A 305 5.29 -10.42 -24.09
C TYR A 305 4.73 -9.61 -22.91
N ALA A 306 4.60 -10.21 -21.73
CA ALA A 306 4.08 -9.56 -20.53
C ALA A 306 4.97 -8.40 -20.06
N ALA A 307 6.29 -8.51 -20.25
CA ALA A 307 7.26 -7.49 -19.88
C ALA A 307 7.21 -6.25 -20.79
N ARG A 308 6.66 -6.37 -22.01
CA ARG A 308 6.71 -5.27 -23.00
C ARG A 308 5.98 -4.01 -22.55
N LEU A 309 4.97 -4.14 -21.69
CA LEU A 309 4.25 -3.00 -21.13
C LEU A 309 5.08 -2.17 -20.14
N LEU A 310 6.19 -2.72 -19.64
CA LEU A 310 7.15 -1.99 -18.81
C LEU A 310 7.87 -0.88 -19.58
N TRP A 311 8.07 -1.01 -20.90
CA TRP A 311 8.72 0.03 -21.72
C TRP A 311 7.95 1.36 -21.73
N PRO A 312 6.67 1.42 -22.14
CA PRO A 312 5.92 2.68 -22.10
C PRO A 312 5.77 3.21 -20.66
N ALA A 313 5.66 2.34 -19.66
CA ALA A 313 5.63 2.75 -18.25
C ALA A 313 6.95 3.39 -17.77
N ALA A 314 8.09 2.79 -18.11
CA ALA A 314 9.42 3.27 -17.81
C ALA A 314 9.69 4.61 -18.51
N ILE A 315 9.36 4.73 -19.80
CA ILE A 315 9.52 5.96 -20.58
C ILE A 315 8.68 7.09 -19.97
N ALA A 316 7.39 6.84 -19.73
CA ALA A 316 6.50 7.85 -19.17
C ALA A 316 6.97 8.32 -17.78
N THR A 317 7.30 7.38 -16.89
CA THR A 317 7.77 7.69 -15.53
C THR A 317 9.12 8.41 -15.56
N GLY A 318 10.07 7.96 -16.40
CA GLY A 318 11.39 8.56 -16.53
C GLY A 318 11.36 9.98 -17.09
N LEU A 319 10.54 10.23 -18.13
CA LEU A 319 10.37 11.57 -18.69
C LEU A 319 9.74 12.54 -17.69
N LEU A 320 8.71 12.11 -16.95
CA LEU A 320 8.06 12.94 -15.94
C LEU A 320 8.95 13.16 -14.71
N ALA A 321 9.76 12.16 -14.33
CA ALA A 321 10.77 12.30 -13.28
C ALA A 321 11.85 13.31 -13.67
N ALA A 322 12.39 13.21 -14.89
CA ALA A 322 13.36 14.18 -15.42
C ALA A 322 12.75 15.59 -15.50
N ALA A 323 11.51 15.71 -15.96
CA ALA A 323 10.80 16.98 -16.01
C ALA A 323 10.52 17.55 -14.61
N LEU A 324 10.29 16.72 -13.60
CA LEU A 324 10.11 17.14 -12.21
C LEU A 324 11.40 17.76 -11.63
N LEU A 325 12.59 17.30 -12.03
CA LEU A 325 13.86 17.95 -11.64
C LEU A 325 13.96 19.39 -12.15
N ALA A 326 13.35 19.68 -13.30
CA ALA A 326 13.36 21.00 -13.91
C ALA A 326 12.17 21.89 -13.49
N LYS A 327 10.99 21.30 -13.29
CA LYS A 327 9.73 22.02 -13.06
C LYS A 327 8.86 21.32 -12.01
N ALA A 328 8.73 21.94 -10.84
CA ALA A 328 7.83 21.52 -9.77
C ALA A 328 6.36 21.38 -10.22
N ALA A 329 5.96 22.13 -11.26
CA ALA A 329 4.63 22.09 -11.87
C ALA A 329 4.21 20.67 -12.33
N VAL A 330 5.18 19.84 -12.72
CA VAL A 330 4.97 18.49 -13.29
C VAL A 330 4.60 17.45 -12.23
N ARG A 331 4.89 17.74 -10.95
CA ARG A 331 4.72 16.78 -9.84
C ARG A 331 3.35 16.08 -9.80
N PRO A 332 2.19 16.75 -9.98
CA PRO A 332 0.91 16.05 -9.92
C PRO A 332 0.77 15.02 -11.05
N ALA A 333 1.21 15.36 -12.27
CA ALA A 333 1.21 14.42 -13.40
C ALA A 333 2.15 13.24 -13.12
N PHE A 334 3.36 13.52 -12.64
CA PHE A 334 4.33 12.50 -12.23
C PHE A 334 3.75 11.54 -11.19
N THR A 335 3.13 12.07 -10.13
CA THR A 335 2.57 11.27 -9.04
C THR A 335 1.57 10.23 -9.56
N VAL A 336 0.68 10.62 -10.46
CA VAL A 336 -0.32 9.71 -11.04
C VAL A 336 0.31 8.74 -12.03
N ALA A 337 1.22 9.23 -12.88
CA ALA A 337 1.88 8.43 -13.91
C ALA A 337 2.77 7.31 -13.34
N THR A 338 3.27 7.44 -12.10
CA THR A 338 4.00 6.33 -11.44
C THR A 338 3.17 5.04 -11.36
N ALA A 339 1.83 5.12 -11.40
CA ALA A 339 0.95 3.96 -11.43
C ALA A 339 1.05 3.15 -12.74
N ALA A 340 1.67 3.69 -13.80
CA ALA A 340 1.99 2.93 -15.00
C ALA A 340 3.01 1.80 -14.74
N ILE A 341 3.90 1.97 -13.74
CA ILE A 341 4.88 0.95 -13.37
C ILE A 341 4.19 -0.32 -12.82
N PRO A 342 3.37 -0.27 -11.75
CA PRO A 342 2.67 -1.45 -11.28
C PRO A 342 1.68 -2.00 -12.31
N LEU A 343 1.11 -1.17 -13.19
CA LEU A 343 0.29 -1.63 -14.32
C LEU A 343 1.05 -2.62 -15.24
N GLY A 344 2.28 -2.28 -15.65
CA GLY A 344 3.11 -3.15 -16.47
C GLY A 344 3.74 -4.30 -15.68
N ALA A 345 4.27 -4.00 -14.49
CA ALA A 345 5.00 -4.95 -13.66
C ALA A 345 4.12 -6.09 -13.14
N ALA A 346 2.87 -5.80 -12.74
CA ALA A 346 1.98 -6.84 -12.21
C ALA A 346 1.66 -7.91 -13.25
N VAL A 347 1.45 -7.54 -14.52
CA VAL A 347 1.18 -8.49 -15.61
C VAL A 347 2.43 -9.34 -15.89
N ALA A 348 3.62 -8.74 -15.87
CA ALA A 348 4.89 -9.45 -16.03
C ALA A 348 5.13 -10.45 -14.89
N LEU A 349 4.93 -10.03 -13.64
CA LEU A 349 5.13 -10.89 -12.46
C LEU A 349 4.07 -11.99 -12.37
N ASP A 350 2.83 -11.73 -12.78
CA ASP A 350 1.77 -12.75 -12.82
C ASP A 350 2.11 -13.92 -13.75
N ALA A 351 2.69 -13.62 -14.92
CA ALA A 351 3.18 -14.64 -15.85
C ALA A 351 4.30 -15.48 -15.22
N VAL A 352 5.19 -14.85 -14.44
CA VAL A 352 6.26 -15.56 -13.72
C VAL A 352 5.69 -16.46 -12.64
N PHE A 353 4.79 -15.95 -11.79
CA PHE A 353 4.13 -16.74 -10.74
C PHE A 353 3.33 -17.91 -11.30
N ALA A 354 2.75 -17.77 -12.49
CA ALA A 354 2.09 -18.88 -13.16
C ALA A 354 3.10 -19.92 -13.67
N ALA A 355 4.21 -19.48 -14.24
CA ALA A 355 5.21 -20.36 -14.84
C ALA A 355 6.05 -21.12 -13.80
N THR A 356 6.42 -20.48 -12.68
CA THR A 356 7.24 -21.09 -11.61
C THR A 356 6.49 -22.13 -10.77
N LYS A 357 5.20 -22.35 -11.03
CA LYS A 357 4.45 -23.52 -10.52
C LYS A 357 4.90 -24.83 -11.16
N VAL A 358 5.65 -24.76 -12.26
CA VAL A 358 6.32 -25.90 -12.87
C VAL A 358 7.74 -25.95 -12.32
N ASP A 359 8.09 -27.02 -11.60
CA ASP A 359 9.33 -27.14 -10.80
C ASP A 359 10.63 -26.87 -11.57
N VAL A 360 10.62 -27.03 -12.90
CA VAL A 360 11.80 -26.85 -13.75
C VAL A 360 12.01 -25.40 -14.21
N VAL A 361 11.03 -24.51 -13.97
CA VAL A 361 11.07 -23.11 -14.38
C VAL A 361 11.47 -22.23 -13.20
N GLN A 362 12.54 -21.45 -13.35
CA GLN A 362 13.03 -20.57 -12.30
C GLN A 362 12.82 -19.09 -12.63
N PRO A 363 12.62 -18.22 -11.62
CA PRO A 363 12.57 -16.78 -11.84
C PRO A 363 13.94 -16.25 -12.30
N GLY A 364 13.95 -15.52 -13.40
CA GLY A 364 15.13 -14.85 -13.92
C GLY A 364 15.45 -13.54 -13.21
N VAL A 365 16.59 -12.93 -13.57
CA VAL A 365 17.04 -11.67 -12.94
C VAL A 365 16.07 -10.51 -13.18
N GLY A 366 15.31 -10.54 -14.28
CA GLY A 366 14.33 -9.50 -14.61
C GLY A 366 13.19 -9.40 -13.61
N VAL A 367 12.89 -10.47 -12.88
CA VAL A 367 11.88 -10.49 -11.80
C VAL A 367 12.26 -9.50 -10.71
N TRP A 368 13.53 -9.50 -10.30
CA TRP A 368 14.03 -8.63 -9.24
C TRP A 368 14.06 -7.17 -9.65
N PHE A 369 14.46 -6.88 -10.89
CA PHE A 369 14.39 -5.52 -11.44
C PHE A 369 12.94 -5.02 -11.55
N THR A 370 12.03 -5.88 -11.99
CA THR A 370 10.60 -5.58 -12.09
C THR A 370 10.01 -5.31 -10.69
N ALA A 371 10.30 -6.15 -9.70
CA ALA A 371 9.85 -5.94 -8.32
C ALA A 371 10.45 -4.66 -7.71
N ALA A 372 11.74 -4.42 -7.91
CA ALA A 372 12.42 -3.20 -7.45
C ALA A 372 11.79 -1.94 -8.07
N SER A 373 11.38 -2.00 -9.34
CA SER A 373 10.71 -0.87 -10.00
C SER A 373 9.40 -0.49 -9.32
N VAL A 374 8.60 -1.47 -8.86
CA VAL A 374 7.34 -1.24 -8.16
C VAL A 374 7.58 -0.57 -6.81
N VAL A 375 8.57 -1.06 -6.05
CA VAL A 375 8.93 -0.47 -4.75
C VAL A 375 9.43 0.96 -4.92
N ALA A 376 10.31 1.21 -5.89
CA ALA A 376 10.82 2.54 -6.19
C ALA A 376 9.71 3.49 -6.68
N ALA A 377 8.80 3.01 -7.52
CA ALA A 377 7.65 3.80 -8.00
C ALA A 377 6.72 4.16 -6.84
N ALA A 378 6.43 3.24 -5.93
CA ALA A 378 5.63 3.51 -4.74
C ALA A 378 6.31 4.56 -3.83
N ALA A 379 7.61 4.42 -3.58
CA ALA A 379 8.37 5.40 -2.80
C ALA A 379 8.39 6.78 -3.47
N ALA A 380 8.52 6.83 -4.80
CA ALA A 380 8.46 8.06 -5.58
C ALA A 380 7.07 8.72 -5.50
N ALA A 381 6.00 7.93 -5.66
CA ALA A 381 4.62 8.39 -5.56
C ALA A 381 4.31 8.96 -4.17
N ILE A 382 4.71 8.27 -3.10
CA ILE A 382 4.54 8.72 -1.72
C ILE A 382 5.31 10.02 -1.49
N THR A 383 6.58 10.10 -1.92
CA THR A 383 7.39 11.32 -1.77
C THR A 383 6.80 12.49 -2.54
N ALA A 384 6.30 12.25 -3.76
CA ALA A 384 5.63 13.27 -4.56
C ALA A 384 4.29 13.71 -3.93
N ALA A 385 3.51 12.78 -3.38
CA ALA A 385 2.28 13.10 -2.66
C ALA A 385 2.55 13.93 -1.40
N LEU A 386 3.64 13.64 -0.68
CA LEU A 386 4.10 14.42 0.48
C LEU A 386 4.52 15.83 0.10
N ALA A 387 5.26 15.98 -0.99
CA ALA A 387 5.53 17.31 -1.55
C ALA A 387 4.21 18.02 -1.92
N GLY A 388 3.18 17.27 -2.32
CA GLY A 388 1.78 17.70 -2.51
C GLY A 388 1.15 18.31 -1.28
N ALA A 389 1.25 17.61 -0.15
CA ALA A 389 0.73 18.07 1.13
C ALA A 389 1.43 19.36 1.57
N VAL A 390 2.76 19.42 1.48
CA VAL A 390 3.55 20.61 1.82
C VAL A 390 3.13 21.83 0.99
N GLU A 391 2.91 21.66 -0.32
CA GLU A 391 2.44 22.76 -1.19
C GLU A 391 1.04 23.30 -0.84
N ARG A 392 0.20 22.49 -0.19
CA ARG A 392 -1.16 22.91 0.21
C ARG A 392 -1.17 23.70 1.50
N ASP A 393 -0.24 23.41 2.41
CA ASP A 393 -0.14 24.11 3.70
C ASP A 393 0.43 25.53 3.54
N GLU A 394 1.13 25.81 2.43
CA GLU A 394 1.81 27.09 2.20
C GLU A 394 0.94 28.16 1.55
N VAL A 395 -0.16 27.79 0.90
CA VAL A 395 -0.92 28.74 0.09
C VAL A 395 -2.42 28.51 0.32
N GLY A 396 -3.13 29.54 0.80
CA GLY A 396 -4.54 29.51 1.19
C GLY A 396 -5.51 28.76 0.25
N THR A 397 -6.60 28.28 0.83
CA THR A 397 -7.58 27.34 0.27
C THR A 397 -8.65 27.99 -0.61
N ASP A 398 -8.29 28.89 -1.51
CA ASP A 398 -9.23 29.38 -2.54
C ASP A 398 -9.42 28.31 -3.63
N ALA A 399 -10.27 27.33 -3.32
CA ALA A 399 -10.75 26.34 -4.27
C ALA A 399 -11.89 26.96 -5.08
N GLY A 400 -11.59 27.48 -6.28
CA GLY A 400 -12.61 27.94 -7.21
C GLY A 400 -13.59 26.81 -7.56
N GLU A 401 -14.89 27.13 -7.60
CA GLU A 401 -15.95 26.19 -7.96
C GLU A 401 -15.68 25.54 -9.34
N SER A 402 -15.86 24.23 -9.42
CA SER A 402 -15.71 23.49 -10.68
C SER A 402 -16.94 23.66 -11.56
N SER A 403 -16.72 24.02 -12.82
CA SER A 403 -17.80 24.19 -13.79
C SER A 403 -18.45 22.85 -14.16
N LEU A 404 -19.75 22.86 -14.44
CA LEU A 404 -20.50 21.66 -14.83
C LEU A 404 -19.88 20.92 -16.03
N PRO A 405 -19.39 21.60 -17.10
CA PRO A 405 -18.73 20.92 -18.20
C PRO A 405 -17.48 20.14 -17.79
N LEU A 406 -16.64 20.69 -16.90
CA LEU A 406 -15.45 20.01 -16.38
C LEU A 406 -15.83 18.78 -15.57
N ILE A 407 -16.85 18.88 -14.71
CA ILE A 407 -17.35 17.76 -13.92
C ILE A 407 -17.85 16.65 -14.86
N ALA A 408 -18.65 17.00 -15.87
CA ALA A 408 -19.21 16.06 -16.83
C ALA A 408 -18.10 15.35 -17.64
N THR A 409 -17.14 16.07 -18.21
CA THR A 409 -16.06 15.45 -18.99
C THR A 409 -15.15 14.59 -18.13
N THR A 410 -14.88 15.01 -16.89
CA THR A 410 -14.08 14.22 -15.94
C THR A 410 -14.80 12.94 -15.53
N LEU A 411 -16.11 13.01 -15.28
CA LEU A 411 -16.91 11.83 -14.96
C LEU A 411 -16.97 10.85 -16.13
N ILE A 412 -17.16 11.34 -17.36
CA ILE A 412 -17.10 10.52 -18.58
C ILE A 412 -15.74 9.83 -18.69
N ALA A 413 -14.63 10.56 -18.47
CA ALA A 413 -13.29 9.99 -18.50
C ALA A 413 -13.11 8.87 -17.46
N VAL A 414 -13.63 9.07 -16.24
CA VAL A 414 -13.60 8.05 -15.18
C VAL A 414 -14.42 6.81 -15.54
N LEU A 415 -15.62 6.97 -16.10
CA LEU A 415 -16.45 5.83 -16.53
C LEU A 415 -15.79 5.03 -17.66
N LEU A 416 -15.18 5.73 -18.62
CA LEU A 416 -14.41 5.11 -19.70
C LEU A 416 -13.18 4.37 -19.15
N ALA A 417 -12.46 4.97 -18.20
CA ALA A 417 -11.33 4.33 -17.53
C ALA A 417 -11.77 3.07 -16.77
N PHE A 418 -12.88 3.13 -16.03
CA PHE A 418 -13.42 1.96 -15.35
C PHE A 418 -13.67 0.81 -16.34
N GLY A 419 -14.31 1.10 -17.49
CA GLY A 419 -14.48 0.12 -18.56
C GLY A 419 -13.15 -0.39 -19.14
N ALA A 420 -12.17 0.48 -19.33
CA ALA A 420 -10.84 0.13 -19.86
C ALA A 420 -10.03 -0.83 -18.98
N PHE A 421 -10.17 -0.70 -17.64
CA PHE A 421 -9.50 -1.58 -16.68
C PHE A 421 -10.33 -2.83 -16.34
N SER A 422 -11.66 -2.77 -16.52
CA SER A 422 -12.55 -3.90 -16.26
C SER A 422 -12.67 -4.87 -17.44
N LEU A 423 -12.49 -4.38 -18.67
CA LEU A 423 -12.65 -5.16 -19.88
C LEU A 423 -11.31 -5.52 -20.54
N PRO A 424 -11.27 -6.63 -21.29
CA PRO A 424 -10.05 -7.07 -21.97
C PRO A 424 -9.63 -6.10 -23.07
N VAL A 425 -8.34 -5.75 -23.08
CA VAL A 425 -7.69 -4.97 -24.15
C VAL A 425 -7.30 -5.86 -25.34
N LEU A 426 -7.06 -7.15 -25.09
CA LEU A 426 -6.74 -8.17 -26.09
C LEU A 426 -7.71 -9.35 -25.97
N ARG A 427 -8.16 -9.88 -27.10
CA ARG A 427 -8.98 -11.09 -27.19
C ARG A 427 -8.39 -12.05 -28.21
N ALA A 428 -8.47 -13.34 -27.94
CA ALA A 428 -8.15 -14.42 -28.87
C ALA A 428 -8.94 -15.69 -28.45
N PRO A 429 -9.19 -16.65 -29.36
CA PRO A 429 -10.01 -17.83 -29.07
C PRO A 429 -9.60 -18.62 -27.83
N ASP A 430 -8.29 -18.80 -27.62
CA ASP A 430 -7.72 -19.57 -26.48
C ASP A 430 -7.00 -18.68 -25.46
N TYR A 431 -7.26 -17.36 -25.47
CA TYR A 431 -6.60 -16.42 -24.57
C TYR A 431 -7.55 -15.98 -23.45
N VAL A 432 -7.18 -16.29 -22.20
CA VAL A 432 -7.89 -15.80 -21.02
C VAL A 432 -7.27 -14.47 -20.57
N PRO A 433 -7.98 -13.34 -20.71
CA PRO A 433 -7.45 -12.04 -20.34
C PRO A 433 -7.47 -11.82 -18.82
N ILE A 434 -6.45 -11.15 -18.31
CA ILE A 434 -6.42 -10.70 -16.91
C ILE A 434 -7.33 -9.48 -16.77
N GLY A 435 -8.37 -9.60 -15.93
CA GLY A 435 -9.25 -8.49 -15.55
C GLY A 435 -8.89 -7.92 -14.18
N ALA A 436 -9.27 -6.67 -13.90
CA ALA A 436 -9.02 -6.01 -12.61
C ALA A 436 -9.68 -6.72 -11.40
N PHE A 437 -10.71 -7.53 -11.62
CA PHE A 437 -11.46 -8.23 -10.58
C PHE A 437 -11.18 -9.74 -10.53
N GLY A 438 -10.18 -10.21 -11.28
CA GLY A 438 -9.78 -11.63 -11.29
C GLY A 438 -8.99 -12.07 -10.05
N LEU A 439 -8.60 -11.12 -9.18
CA LEU A 439 -7.80 -11.36 -7.96
C LEU A 439 -6.44 -12.05 -8.19
N HIS A 440 -5.94 -12.06 -9.43
CA HIS A 440 -4.59 -12.48 -9.79
C HIS A 440 -3.58 -11.39 -9.44
N VAL A 441 -2.27 -11.69 -9.44
CA VAL A 441 -1.22 -10.68 -9.22
C VAL A 441 -1.36 -9.56 -10.25
N GLY A 442 -1.62 -9.92 -11.51
CA GLY A 442 -1.88 -8.97 -12.60
C GLY A 442 -3.10 -8.08 -12.38
N SER A 443 -4.13 -8.57 -11.66
CA SER A 443 -5.33 -7.80 -11.34
C SER A 443 -5.03 -6.62 -10.41
N PHE A 444 -4.09 -6.77 -9.47
CA PHE A 444 -3.72 -5.70 -8.55
C PHE A 444 -3.04 -4.52 -9.26
N GLY A 445 -2.22 -4.76 -10.28
CA GLY A 445 -1.65 -3.67 -11.09
C GLY A 445 -2.71 -2.84 -11.82
N LEU A 446 -3.74 -3.51 -12.35
CA LEU A 446 -4.89 -2.85 -12.96
C LEU A 446 -5.71 -2.04 -11.94
N LEU A 447 -5.92 -2.58 -10.74
CA LEU A 447 -6.63 -1.88 -9.66
C LEU A 447 -5.85 -0.66 -9.18
N VAL A 448 -4.54 -0.77 -8.97
CA VAL A 448 -3.69 0.36 -8.57
C VAL A 448 -3.76 1.48 -9.61
N ALA A 449 -3.66 1.15 -10.89
CA ALA A 449 -3.78 2.13 -11.98
C ALA A 449 -5.16 2.78 -12.03
N LEU A 450 -6.23 2.00 -11.91
CA LEU A 450 -7.61 2.52 -11.88
C LEU A 450 -7.84 3.43 -10.68
N ILE A 451 -7.41 3.03 -9.48
CA ILE A 451 -7.54 3.83 -8.25
C ILE A 451 -6.76 5.13 -8.40
N ALA A 452 -5.53 5.09 -8.92
CA ALA A 452 -4.73 6.29 -9.14
C ALA A 452 -5.42 7.28 -10.10
N VAL A 453 -6.00 6.78 -11.19
CA VAL A 453 -6.77 7.58 -12.17
C VAL A 453 -8.03 8.19 -11.53
N VAL A 454 -8.81 7.41 -10.78
CA VAL A 454 -10.03 7.88 -10.11
C VAL A 454 -9.70 8.92 -9.03
N ALA A 455 -8.68 8.66 -8.21
CA ALA A 455 -8.21 9.58 -7.19
C ALA A 455 -7.70 10.88 -7.82
N ALA A 456 -6.93 10.80 -8.91
CA ALA A 456 -6.46 11.97 -9.65
C ALA A 456 -7.63 12.82 -10.16
N ALA A 457 -8.64 12.19 -10.75
CA ALA A 457 -9.84 12.86 -11.26
C ALA A 457 -10.62 13.57 -10.14
N ALA A 458 -10.86 12.88 -9.02
CA ALA A 458 -11.57 13.45 -7.87
C ALA A 458 -10.80 14.63 -7.25
N VAL A 459 -9.48 14.49 -7.12
CA VAL A 459 -8.62 15.56 -6.58
C VAL A 459 -8.50 16.74 -7.55
N ALA A 460 -8.47 16.48 -8.86
CA ALA A 460 -8.35 17.53 -9.87
C ALA A 460 -9.51 18.53 -9.85
N LEU A 461 -10.73 18.07 -9.54
CA LEU A 461 -11.92 18.92 -9.42
C LEU A 461 -11.84 19.91 -8.24
N LYS A 462 -11.01 19.62 -7.24
CA LYS A 462 -10.81 20.49 -6.07
C LYS A 462 -9.43 21.18 -6.05
N ALA A 463 -8.52 20.79 -6.93
CA ALA A 463 -7.16 21.33 -7.00
C ALA A 463 -7.12 22.60 -7.86
N ARG A 464 -6.14 23.48 -7.67
CA ARG A 464 -5.94 24.68 -8.51
C ARG A 464 -5.89 24.31 -10.02
N PRO A 465 -6.35 25.19 -10.94
CA PRO A 465 -6.43 24.94 -12.38
C PRO A 465 -5.22 24.19 -12.98
N SER A 466 -4.01 24.75 -12.88
CA SER A 466 -2.78 24.14 -13.42
C SER A 466 -2.43 22.78 -12.80
N ARG A 467 -2.64 22.63 -11.49
CA ARG A 467 -2.36 21.38 -10.75
C ARG A 467 -3.40 20.30 -11.03
N GLY A 468 -4.68 20.68 -11.14
CA GLY A 468 -5.76 19.80 -11.55
C GLY A 468 -5.59 19.31 -12.98
N ALA A 469 -5.19 20.19 -13.90
CA ALA A 469 -4.88 19.81 -15.27
C ALA A 469 -3.71 18.81 -15.32
N ALA A 470 -2.65 19.04 -14.54
CA ALA A 470 -1.53 18.11 -14.45
C ALA A 470 -1.95 16.73 -13.90
N LEU A 471 -2.84 16.65 -12.90
CA LEU A 471 -3.39 15.38 -12.42
C LEU A 471 -4.15 14.62 -13.54
N LEU A 472 -4.98 15.33 -14.30
CA LEU A 472 -5.75 14.75 -15.41
C LEU A 472 -4.83 14.29 -16.55
N LEU A 473 -3.77 15.04 -16.86
CA LEU A 473 -2.75 14.60 -17.82
C LEU A 473 -1.98 13.37 -17.32
N GLY A 474 -1.69 13.28 -16.02
CA GLY A 474 -1.14 12.06 -15.42
C GLY A 474 -2.07 10.85 -15.57
N ALA A 475 -3.38 11.04 -15.37
CA ALA A 475 -4.38 10.00 -15.61
C ALA A 475 -4.44 9.59 -17.09
N ALA A 476 -4.34 10.54 -18.02
CA ALA A 476 -4.26 10.28 -19.45
C ALA A 476 -3.04 9.42 -19.83
N VAL A 477 -1.89 9.67 -19.20
CA VAL A 477 -0.68 8.84 -19.39
C VAL A 477 -0.93 7.40 -18.96
N VAL A 478 -1.55 7.17 -17.80
CA VAL A 478 -1.85 5.81 -17.30
C VAL A 478 -2.82 5.08 -18.23
N THR A 479 -3.87 5.75 -18.71
CA THR A 479 -4.81 5.14 -19.67
C THR A 479 -4.19 4.93 -21.06
N ALA A 480 -3.24 5.77 -21.47
CA ALA A 480 -2.50 5.59 -22.71
C ALA A 480 -1.60 4.35 -22.64
N VAL A 481 -0.90 4.15 -21.52
CA VAL A 481 -0.12 2.92 -21.27
C VAL A 481 -1.05 1.70 -21.30
N ARG A 482 -2.24 1.76 -20.70
CA ARG A 482 -3.23 0.67 -20.80
C ARG A 482 -3.62 0.36 -22.24
N ALA A 483 -3.81 1.37 -23.09
CA ALA A 483 -4.11 1.17 -24.51
C ALA A 483 -2.96 0.51 -25.29
N TRP A 484 -1.70 0.75 -24.89
CA TRP A 484 -0.53 0.16 -25.52
C TRP A 484 -0.35 -1.34 -25.26
N GLU A 485 -1.13 -1.94 -24.36
CA GLU A 485 -1.06 -3.38 -24.13
C GLU A 485 -1.33 -4.18 -25.41
N TYR A 486 -2.39 -3.85 -26.17
CA TYR A 486 -2.72 -4.59 -27.40
C TYR A 486 -1.56 -4.58 -28.42
N PRO A 487 -1.08 -3.43 -28.93
CA PRO A 487 -0.07 -3.43 -29.98
C PRO A 487 1.25 -4.06 -29.53
N LEU A 488 1.60 -3.99 -28.24
CA LEU A 488 2.84 -4.57 -27.73
C LEU A 488 2.75 -6.07 -27.47
N THR A 489 1.56 -6.56 -27.08
CA THR A 489 1.36 -7.95 -26.62
C THR A 489 0.53 -8.81 -27.57
N ALA A 490 0.02 -8.27 -28.69
CA ALA A 490 -0.80 -9.00 -29.68
C ALA A 490 -0.20 -10.34 -30.09
N ALA A 491 1.11 -10.39 -30.30
CA ALA A 491 1.80 -11.61 -30.73
C ALA A 491 1.85 -12.74 -29.67
N ARG A 492 1.35 -12.52 -28.44
CA ARG A 492 1.26 -13.57 -27.40
C ARG A 492 0.15 -14.59 -27.64
N ALA A 493 -0.80 -14.28 -28.53
CA ALA A 493 -1.91 -15.16 -28.86
C ALA A 493 -2.14 -15.19 -30.37
N ALA A 494 -2.35 -16.38 -30.93
CA ALA A 494 -2.76 -16.53 -32.33
C ALA A 494 -4.12 -15.86 -32.52
N GLU A 495 -4.32 -15.21 -33.67
CA GLU A 495 -5.57 -14.51 -34.02
C GLU A 495 -5.96 -13.40 -33.01
N ALA A 496 -4.97 -12.79 -32.35
CA ALA A 496 -5.22 -11.70 -31.42
C ALA A 496 -5.92 -10.52 -32.12
N ALA A 497 -7.03 -10.09 -31.52
CA ALA A 497 -7.84 -8.97 -31.96
C ALA A 497 -7.99 -7.93 -30.83
N PRO A 498 -8.23 -6.65 -31.17
CA PRO A 498 -8.43 -5.60 -30.17
C PRO A 498 -9.73 -5.86 -29.40
N GLY A 499 -9.63 -5.93 -28.07
CA GLY A 499 -10.78 -6.00 -27.19
C GLY A 499 -11.41 -4.63 -26.93
N PRO A 500 -12.62 -4.57 -26.34
CA PRO A 500 -13.30 -3.29 -26.03
C PRO A 500 -12.51 -2.44 -25.03
N GLY A 501 -11.70 -3.05 -24.16
CA GLY A 501 -10.85 -2.32 -23.23
C GLY A 501 -9.85 -1.40 -23.93
N LEU A 502 -9.38 -1.75 -25.13
CA LEU A 502 -8.47 -0.91 -25.92
C LEU A 502 -9.12 0.42 -26.28
N TRP A 503 -10.31 0.34 -26.87
CA TRP A 503 -11.06 1.50 -27.35
C TRP A 503 -11.49 2.40 -26.20
N LEU A 504 -11.88 1.80 -25.07
CA LEU A 504 -12.22 2.52 -23.85
C LEU A 504 -11.00 3.21 -23.23
N ALA A 505 -9.82 2.57 -23.25
CA ALA A 505 -8.57 3.17 -22.78
C ALA A 505 -8.16 4.38 -23.65
N ALA A 506 -8.28 4.25 -24.97
CA ALA A 506 -8.04 5.35 -25.91
C ALA A 506 -9.03 6.51 -25.70
N ALA A 507 -10.32 6.21 -25.58
CA ALA A 507 -11.36 7.21 -25.32
C ALA A 507 -11.17 7.90 -23.96
N ALA A 508 -10.83 7.15 -22.91
CA ALA A 508 -10.52 7.70 -21.59
C ALA A 508 -9.31 8.65 -21.64
N THR A 509 -8.26 8.28 -22.39
CA THR A 509 -7.07 9.10 -22.60
C THR A 509 -7.45 10.46 -23.20
N VAL A 510 -8.24 10.44 -24.29
CA VAL A 510 -8.72 11.67 -24.94
C VAL A 510 -9.60 12.50 -23.98
N ALA A 511 -10.51 11.85 -23.25
CA ALA A 511 -11.40 12.53 -22.31
C ALA A 511 -10.65 13.19 -21.14
N PHE A 512 -9.57 12.57 -20.65
CA PHE A 512 -8.69 13.17 -19.64
C PHE A 512 -7.89 14.35 -20.18
N ILE A 513 -7.40 14.28 -21.43
CA ILE A 513 -6.72 15.41 -22.08
C ILE A 513 -7.68 16.60 -22.23
N ILE A 514 -8.90 16.35 -22.72
CA ILE A 514 -9.94 17.39 -22.85
C ILE A 514 -10.28 18.00 -21.49
N SER A 515 -10.46 17.17 -20.46
CA SER A 515 -10.74 17.65 -19.10
C SER A 515 -9.58 18.48 -18.54
N GLY A 516 -8.34 18.10 -18.82
CA GLY A 516 -7.14 18.87 -18.48
C GLY A 516 -7.12 20.24 -19.17
N ALA A 517 -7.42 20.29 -20.47
CA ALA A 517 -7.49 21.55 -21.24
C ALA A 517 -8.60 22.49 -20.72
N LEU A 518 -9.79 21.94 -20.43
CA LEU A 518 -10.89 22.68 -19.82
C LEU A 518 -10.52 23.23 -18.44
N ARG A 519 -9.70 22.48 -17.68
CA ARG A 519 -9.22 22.94 -16.38
C ARG A 519 -8.25 24.12 -16.49
N THR A 520 -7.47 24.23 -17.58
CA THR A 520 -6.53 25.36 -17.80
C THR A 520 -7.13 26.57 -18.52
N ALA A 521 -8.29 26.43 -19.17
CA ALA A 521 -8.91 27.48 -19.97
C ALA A 521 -9.58 28.59 -19.11
N ARG A 522 -9.37 28.58 -17.80
CA ARG A 522 -9.90 29.51 -16.79
C ARG A 522 -8.85 29.68 -15.71
#